data_AF-A0A0L0LI47-F1
#
_entry.id   AF-A0A0L0LI47-F1
#
_cell.length_a   1.000
_cell.length_b   1.000
_cell.length_c   1.000
_cell.angle_alpha   90.00
_cell.angle_beta   90.00
_cell.angle_gamma   90.00
#
_symmetry.space_group_name_H-M   'P 1'
#
loop_
_entity.id
_entity.type
_entity.pdbx_description
1 polymer ?
#
loop_
_entity_poly.entity_id
_entity_poly.type
_entity_poly.pdbx_seq_one_letter_code
_entity_poly.pdbx_strand_id
1 'polypeptide(L)'
;MSSPKKVDFTSQSKVIMEPQIKFVKARRADVKGSGGRGQMMADYETMVQAFGKPHDCTNEGPWRSGDGKVRAEWAFKAIHKGKMIVLTIYDYKEYLKPVEQVTEWSIGLKGDINVAASFLASRLGQYCFKTHRIILAEKRLGEGSTILMSAERKLLDEFSS
;
A
#
# COMPACT_ATOMS: atom_id res chain seq x y z
N MET A 1 9.27 -56.98 -23.88
CA MET A 1 9.54 -55.58 -24.28
C MET A 1 8.20 -54.86 -24.29
N SER A 2 7.93 -54.03 -23.27
CA SER A 2 6.63 -53.34 -23.10
C SER A 2 6.79 -51.89 -23.52
N SER A 3 5.92 -51.44 -24.42
CA SER A 3 5.90 -50.08 -24.98
C SER A 3 5.79 -49.00 -23.89
N PRO A 4 6.41 -47.82 -24.08
CA PRO A 4 6.34 -46.73 -23.14
C PRO A 4 4.92 -46.13 -23.09
N LYS A 5 4.39 -45.98 -21.88
CA LYS A 5 3.14 -45.25 -21.62
C LYS A 5 3.34 -43.78 -21.99
N LYS A 6 2.57 -43.28 -22.95
CA LYS A 6 2.46 -41.84 -23.22
C LYS A 6 1.84 -41.17 -21.99
N VAL A 7 2.58 -40.24 -21.39
CA VAL A 7 2.07 -39.36 -20.35
C VAL A 7 1.48 -38.16 -21.06
N ASP A 8 0.15 -38.02 -21.02
CA ASP A 8 -0.54 -36.84 -21.53
C ASP A 8 -0.25 -35.64 -20.62
N PHE A 9 0.46 -34.65 -21.17
CA PHE A 9 0.78 -33.37 -20.53
C PHE A 9 -0.30 -32.32 -20.82
N THR A 10 -1.57 -32.70 -20.68
CA THR A 10 -2.72 -31.79 -20.80
C THR A 10 -3.44 -31.62 -19.46
N SER A 11 -2.67 -31.36 -18.40
CA SER A 11 -3.23 -30.67 -17.24
C SER A 11 -2.84 -29.21 -17.33
N GLN A 12 -3.66 -28.44 -18.05
CA GLN A 12 -3.69 -27.00 -17.83
C GLN A 12 -4.11 -26.81 -16.38
N SER A 13 -3.13 -26.65 -15.50
CA SER A 13 -3.31 -26.15 -14.15
C SER A 13 -4.10 -24.86 -14.27
N LYS A 14 -5.39 -24.94 -13.93
CA LYS A 14 -6.27 -23.80 -13.82
C LYS A 14 -5.60 -22.87 -12.81
N VAL A 15 -4.92 -21.83 -13.30
CA VAL A 15 -4.42 -20.75 -12.45
C VAL A 15 -5.67 -20.14 -11.87
N ILE A 16 -6.03 -20.57 -10.66
CA ILE A 16 -7.09 -19.95 -9.89
C ILE A 16 -6.51 -18.59 -9.55
N MET A 17 -6.81 -17.59 -10.38
CA MET A 17 -6.51 -16.21 -10.05
C MET A 17 -7.17 -15.96 -8.70
N GLU A 18 -6.36 -15.75 -7.66
CA GLU A 18 -6.90 -15.33 -6.37
C GLU A 18 -7.79 -14.11 -6.64
N PRO A 19 -9.02 -14.06 -6.10
CA PRO A 19 -9.91 -12.94 -6.35
C PRO A 19 -9.21 -11.64 -5.95
N GLN A 20 -9.23 -10.65 -6.87
CA GLN A 20 -8.58 -9.37 -6.64
C GLN A 20 -9.03 -8.79 -5.30
N ILE A 21 -8.06 -8.48 -4.44
CA ILE A 21 -8.32 -7.98 -3.10
C ILE A 21 -8.90 -6.56 -3.22
N LYS A 22 -10.19 -6.44 -2.90
CA LYS A 22 -10.91 -5.16 -3.02
C LYS A 22 -10.66 -4.28 -1.81
N PHE A 23 -9.92 -3.21 -2.02
CA PHE A 23 -9.81 -2.11 -1.05
C PHE A 23 -11.01 -1.17 -1.14
N VAL A 24 -11.49 -0.72 0.01
CA VAL A 24 -12.52 0.31 0.19
C VAL A 24 -12.01 1.41 1.10
N LYS A 25 -12.64 2.59 1.11
CA LYS A 25 -12.30 3.65 2.07
C LYS A 25 -12.47 3.13 3.50
N ALA A 26 -11.46 3.33 4.33
CA ALA A 26 -11.51 3.00 5.74
C ALA A 26 -12.30 4.08 6.52
N ARG A 27 -12.79 3.74 7.71
CA ARG A 27 -13.27 4.71 8.70
C ARG A 27 -12.14 5.00 9.68
N ARG A 28 -12.22 6.12 10.38
CA ARG A 28 -11.23 6.48 11.42
C ARG A 28 -10.96 5.36 12.43
N ALA A 29 -12.00 4.69 12.90
CA ALA A 29 -11.88 3.58 13.85
C ALA A 29 -11.05 2.40 13.31
N ASP A 30 -11.04 2.19 11.99
CA ASP A 30 -10.29 1.10 11.35
C ASP A 30 -8.78 1.41 11.31
N VAL A 31 -8.40 2.69 11.23
CA VAL A 31 -7.01 3.18 11.17
C VAL A 31 -6.26 2.98 12.49
N LYS A 32 -6.97 2.83 13.62
CA LYS A 32 -6.32 2.64 14.92
C LYS A 32 -5.38 1.43 14.89
N GLY A 33 -4.10 1.70 15.13
CA GLY A 33 -3.03 0.70 15.16
C GLY A 33 -2.28 0.49 13.85
N SER A 34 -2.64 1.17 12.74
CA SER A 34 -1.72 1.32 11.62
C SER A 34 -0.53 2.16 12.08
N GLY A 35 0.65 1.54 12.13
CA GLY A 35 1.89 2.25 12.47
C GLY A 35 2.61 2.72 11.22
N GLY A 36 3.53 3.68 11.36
CA GLY A 36 4.45 4.08 10.30
C GLY A 36 5.29 2.89 9.83
N ARG A 37 5.19 2.60 8.53
CA ARG A 37 5.73 1.41 7.88
C ARG A 37 6.44 1.73 6.57
N GLY A 38 6.41 2.99 6.15
CA GLY A 38 6.96 3.38 4.88
C GLY A 38 6.84 4.87 4.62
N GLN A 39 7.33 5.25 3.46
CA GLN A 39 7.25 6.60 2.91
C GLN A 39 7.23 6.54 1.40
N MET A 40 6.76 7.61 0.77
CA MET A 40 6.80 7.77 -0.69
C MET A 40 6.95 9.24 -1.08
N MET A 41 7.45 9.45 -2.30
CA MET A 41 7.63 10.74 -2.93
C MET A 41 6.65 10.88 -4.11
N ALA A 42 5.66 11.75 -4.00
CA ALA A 42 4.74 12.09 -5.07
C ALA A 42 4.11 13.45 -4.78
N ASP A 43 3.90 14.27 -5.81
CA ASP A 43 3.14 15.51 -5.63
C ASP A 43 1.66 15.21 -5.29
N TYR A 44 1.01 16.21 -4.71
CA TYR A 44 -0.38 16.11 -4.27
C TYR A 44 -1.34 15.76 -5.42
N GLU A 45 -1.11 16.30 -6.62
CA GLU A 45 -1.99 16.06 -7.77
C GLU A 45 -1.95 14.58 -8.19
N THR A 46 -0.76 14.00 -8.28
CA THR A 46 -0.56 12.57 -8.54
C THR A 46 -1.31 11.71 -7.52
N MET A 47 -1.23 12.08 -6.24
CA MET A 47 -1.94 11.38 -5.17
C MET A 47 -3.47 11.49 -5.32
N VAL A 48 -3.98 12.67 -5.67
CA VAL A 48 -5.42 12.88 -5.91
C VAL A 48 -5.91 12.12 -7.14
N GLN A 49 -5.14 12.08 -8.23
CA GLN A 49 -5.48 11.30 -9.42
C GLN A 49 -5.54 9.79 -9.11
N ALA A 50 -4.59 9.28 -8.32
CA ALA A 50 -4.52 7.85 -7.98
C ALA A 50 -5.56 7.42 -6.93
N PHE A 51 -5.85 8.26 -5.94
CA PHE A 51 -6.59 7.87 -4.73
C PHE A 51 -7.86 8.69 -4.47
N GLY A 52 -8.12 9.74 -5.26
CA GLY A 52 -9.17 10.73 -5.03
C GLY A 52 -8.76 11.77 -3.98
N LYS A 53 -9.68 12.62 -3.52
CA LYS A 53 -9.39 13.60 -2.46
C LYS A 53 -9.12 12.91 -1.09
N PRO A 54 -8.13 13.39 -0.31
CA PRO A 54 -7.87 12.87 1.04
C PRO A 54 -8.97 13.28 2.01
N HIS A 55 -8.95 12.68 3.20
CA HIS A 55 -9.67 13.19 4.35
C HIS A 55 -8.95 14.40 4.93
N ASP A 56 -9.70 15.47 5.21
CA ASP A 56 -9.22 16.63 5.96
C ASP A 56 -9.16 16.30 7.45
N CYS A 57 -7.97 16.40 8.01
CA CYS A 57 -7.67 16.09 9.41
C CYS A 57 -7.50 17.35 10.28
N THR A 58 -7.66 18.55 9.70
CA THR A 58 -7.50 19.84 10.39
C THR A 58 -8.79 20.32 11.05
N ASN A 59 -9.92 20.03 10.43
CA ASN A 59 -11.24 20.47 10.87
C ASN A 59 -11.88 19.52 11.89
N GLU A 60 -12.92 20.00 12.58
CA GLU A 60 -13.73 19.15 13.45
C GLU A 60 -14.42 18.03 12.66
N GLY A 61 -14.45 16.83 13.23
CA GLY A 61 -15.10 15.68 12.62
C GLY A 61 -14.35 14.37 12.85
N PRO A 62 -14.80 13.27 12.21
CA PRO A 62 -14.27 11.93 12.44
C PRO A 62 -12.78 11.77 12.10
N TRP A 63 -12.24 12.64 11.24
CA TRP A 63 -10.85 12.57 10.78
C TRP A 63 -9.91 13.55 11.48
N ARG A 64 -10.41 14.37 12.42
CA ARG A 64 -9.59 15.32 13.16
C ARG A 64 -8.37 14.62 13.76
N SER A 65 -7.19 15.16 13.48
CA SER A 65 -5.96 14.69 14.10
C SER A 65 -5.93 15.08 15.58
N GLY A 66 -5.66 14.10 16.44
CA GLY A 66 -5.63 14.31 17.89
C GLY A 66 -4.43 15.13 18.37
N ASP A 67 -3.32 15.09 17.62
CA ASP A 67 -2.07 15.79 17.95
C ASP A 67 -1.70 16.86 16.92
N GLY A 68 -2.61 17.14 15.97
CA GLY A 68 -2.41 18.11 14.89
C GLY A 68 -1.35 17.71 13.88
N LYS A 69 -0.80 16.48 13.94
CA LYS A 69 0.40 16.15 13.15
C LYS A 69 0.15 15.75 11.70
N VAL A 70 -1.11 15.56 11.35
CA VAL A 70 -1.58 15.10 10.04
C VAL A 70 -2.71 16.04 9.64
N ARG A 71 -2.68 16.52 8.40
CA ARG A 71 -3.68 17.44 7.84
C ARG A 71 -4.44 16.80 6.69
N ALA A 72 -3.82 15.89 5.95
CA ALA A 72 -4.41 15.11 4.89
C ALA A 72 -4.11 13.61 5.08
N GLU A 73 -5.14 12.77 5.01
CA GLU A 73 -4.99 11.31 5.14
C GLU A 73 -5.86 10.59 4.10
N TRP A 74 -5.25 9.73 3.27
CA TRP A 74 -5.97 8.67 2.59
C TRP A 74 -5.94 7.42 3.44
N ALA A 75 -7.08 6.75 3.58
CA ALA A 75 -7.18 5.53 4.37
C ALA A 75 -8.04 4.49 3.66
N PHE A 76 -7.49 3.28 3.54
CA PHE A 76 -8.12 2.16 2.85
C PHE A 76 -8.07 0.91 3.70
N LYS A 77 -9.06 0.04 3.54
CA LYS A 77 -9.08 -1.28 4.15
C LYS A 77 -9.51 -2.36 3.19
N ALA A 78 -9.04 -3.56 3.45
CA ALA A 78 -9.44 -4.79 2.78
C ALA A 78 -9.47 -5.94 3.77
N ILE A 79 -10.10 -7.05 3.37
CA ILE A 79 -9.99 -8.33 4.06
C ILE A 79 -9.26 -9.28 3.11
N HIS A 80 -8.19 -9.90 3.60
CA HIS A 80 -7.45 -10.93 2.88
C HIS A 80 -7.17 -12.09 3.83
N LYS A 81 -7.51 -13.32 3.42
CA LYS A 81 -7.31 -14.55 4.21
C LYS A 81 -7.85 -14.42 5.66
N GLY A 82 -9.04 -13.83 5.79
CA GLY A 82 -9.71 -13.59 7.08
C GLY A 82 -9.08 -12.49 7.96
N LYS A 83 -8.02 -11.82 7.49
CA LYS A 83 -7.32 -10.76 8.23
C LYS A 83 -7.62 -9.39 7.64
N MET A 84 -7.86 -8.41 8.51
CA MET A 84 -8.05 -7.02 8.09
C MET A 84 -6.70 -6.38 7.76
N ILE A 85 -6.65 -5.75 6.58
CA ILE A 85 -5.52 -4.94 6.12
C ILE A 85 -5.98 -3.49 6.10
N VAL A 86 -5.15 -2.60 6.63
CA VAL A 86 -5.40 -1.15 6.63
C VAL A 86 -4.16 -0.43 6.14
N LEU A 87 -4.31 0.36 5.10
CA LEU A 87 -3.28 1.21 4.52
C LEU A 87 -3.69 2.68 4.72
N THR A 88 -2.74 3.49 5.16
CA THR A 88 -2.88 4.95 5.27
C THR A 88 -1.74 5.65 4.59
N ILE A 89 -2.00 6.81 3.99
CA ILE A 89 -1.02 7.69 3.37
C ILE A 89 -1.29 9.11 3.86
N TYR A 90 -0.31 9.77 4.48
CA TYR A 90 -0.55 11.01 5.21
C TYR A 90 0.67 11.95 5.26
N ASP A 91 0.41 13.26 5.42
CA ASP A 91 1.41 14.33 5.46
C ASP A 91 1.97 14.56 6.87
N TYR A 92 2.69 13.56 7.39
CA TYR A 92 3.21 13.64 8.76
C TYR A 92 4.21 14.78 8.95
N LYS A 93 3.89 15.72 9.85
CA LYS A 93 4.79 16.84 10.23
C LYS A 93 5.14 17.83 9.12
N GLU A 94 4.38 17.87 8.03
CA GLU A 94 4.63 18.77 6.89
C GLU A 94 4.08 20.20 7.06
N TYR A 95 4.05 20.75 8.29
CA TYR A 95 3.29 21.98 8.60
C TYR A 95 3.74 23.24 7.86
N LEU A 96 4.99 23.27 7.39
CA LEU A 96 5.61 24.48 6.85
C LEU A 96 5.17 24.81 5.42
N LYS A 97 4.40 23.94 4.78
CA LYS A 97 3.90 24.12 3.41
C LYS A 97 2.41 23.76 3.31
N PRO A 98 1.65 24.37 2.37
CA PRO A 98 0.29 23.94 2.05
C PRO A 98 0.23 22.46 1.68
N VAL A 99 -0.91 21.80 1.94
CA VAL A 99 -1.10 20.36 1.64
C VAL A 99 -0.86 20.08 0.16
N GLU A 100 -1.26 20.99 -0.72
CA GLU A 100 -1.11 20.92 -2.17
C GLU A 100 0.36 20.96 -2.62
N GLN A 101 1.28 21.38 -1.74
CA GLN A 101 2.73 21.43 -2.00
C GLN A 101 3.48 20.29 -1.30
N VAL A 102 2.78 19.38 -0.62
CA VAL A 102 3.40 18.20 -0.02
C VAL A 102 3.85 17.24 -1.12
N THR A 103 5.12 16.84 -1.04
CA THR A 103 5.75 15.90 -1.97
C THR A 103 6.24 14.62 -1.29
N GLU A 104 6.26 14.60 0.04
CA GLU A 104 6.67 13.45 0.85
C GLU A 104 5.48 13.00 1.70
N TRP A 105 5.17 11.70 1.62
CA TRP A 105 4.04 11.10 2.30
C TRP A 105 4.49 9.94 3.17
N SER A 106 4.06 9.93 4.42
CA SER A 106 4.21 8.78 5.30
C SER A 106 3.19 7.69 4.97
N ILE A 107 3.60 6.43 5.02
CA ILE A 107 2.73 5.28 4.82
C ILE A 107 2.55 4.54 6.14
N GLY A 108 1.31 4.40 6.58
CA GLY A 108 0.95 3.57 7.72
C GLY A 108 0.31 2.27 7.28
N LEU A 109 0.68 1.15 7.90
CA LEU A 109 0.15 -0.17 7.55
C LEU A 109 -0.13 -1.04 8.77
N LYS A 110 -1.26 -1.76 8.70
CA LYS A 110 -1.64 -2.89 9.53
C LYS A 110 -2.02 -4.05 8.61
N GLY A 111 -1.41 -5.22 8.79
CA GLY A 111 -1.68 -6.40 7.97
C GLY A 111 -0.57 -6.69 6.96
N ASP A 112 -0.93 -7.36 5.86
CA ASP A 112 0.00 -7.89 4.86
C ASP A 112 0.59 -6.78 3.97
N ILE A 113 1.92 -6.70 3.93
CA ILE A 113 2.69 -5.72 3.15
C ILE A 113 2.59 -5.96 1.65
N ASN A 114 2.52 -7.21 1.20
CA ASN A 114 2.48 -7.53 -0.23
C ASN A 114 1.14 -7.10 -0.81
N VAL A 115 0.05 -7.33 -0.08
CA VAL A 115 -1.29 -6.88 -0.48
C VAL A 115 -1.35 -5.34 -0.55
N ALA A 116 -0.75 -4.64 0.42
CA ALA A 116 -0.66 -3.19 0.38
C ALA A 116 0.18 -2.69 -0.81
N ALA A 117 1.31 -3.36 -1.09
CA ALA A 117 2.17 -3.06 -2.21
C ALA A 117 1.44 -3.25 -3.56
N SER A 118 0.72 -4.35 -3.73
CA SER A 118 -0.11 -4.60 -4.91
C SER A 118 -1.20 -3.56 -5.08
N PHE A 119 -1.82 -3.08 -3.99
CA PHE A 119 -2.80 -1.99 -4.08
C PHE A 119 -2.17 -0.69 -4.55
N LEU A 120 -0.98 -0.31 -4.03
CA LEU A 120 -0.25 0.88 -4.50
C LEU A 120 0.08 0.76 -5.99
N ALA A 121 0.61 -0.39 -6.44
CA ALA A 121 0.91 -0.65 -7.84
C ALA A 121 -0.34 -0.60 -8.73
N SER A 122 -1.49 -1.07 -8.24
CA SER A 122 -2.76 -0.99 -8.99
C SER A 122 -3.28 0.45 -9.20
N ARG A 123 -2.84 1.40 -8.38
CA ARG A 123 -3.28 2.80 -8.42
C ARG A 123 -2.27 3.75 -9.06
N LEU A 124 -0.99 3.50 -8.84
CA LEU A 124 0.12 4.33 -9.30
C LEU A 124 0.89 3.72 -10.49
N GLY A 125 0.49 2.52 -10.93
CA GLY A 125 1.15 1.77 -12.00
C GLY A 125 2.24 0.82 -11.49
N GLN A 126 2.61 -0.15 -12.34
CA GLN A 126 3.51 -1.25 -11.98
C GLN A 126 4.92 -0.81 -11.57
N TYR A 127 5.38 0.36 -12.02
CA TYR A 127 6.72 0.90 -11.69
C TYR A 127 6.72 1.90 -10.54
N CYS A 128 5.60 2.04 -9.82
CA CYS A 128 5.40 3.07 -8.80
C CYS A 128 6.46 3.08 -7.69
N PHE A 129 6.98 1.92 -7.31
CA PHE A 129 8.00 1.81 -6.27
C PHE A 129 9.29 2.56 -6.63
N LYS A 130 9.66 2.52 -7.90
CA LYS A 130 10.81 3.25 -8.41
C LYS A 130 10.46 4.70 -8.72
N THR A 131 9.35 4.95 -9.43
CA THR A 131 8.99 6.31 -9.88
C THR A 131 8.66 7.24 -8.71
N HIS A 132 8.01 6.72 -7.67
CA HIS A 132 7.60 7.47 -6.48
C HIS A 132 8.44 7.14 -5.24
N ARG A 133 9.59 6.48 -5.42
CA ARG A 133 10.54 6.13 -4.34
C ARG A 133 9.83 5.52 -3.12
N ILE A 134 8.87 4.63 -3.36
CA ILE A 134 8.04 4.02 -2.32
C ILE A 134 8.90 3.02 -1.55
N ILE A 135 8.91 3.18 -0.23
CA ILE A 135 9.58 2.28 0.69
C ILE A 135 8.53 1.73 1.64
N LEU A 136 8.46 0.40 1.79
CA LEU A 136 7.62 -0.29 2.77
C LEU A 136 8.48 -1.26 3.60
N ALA A 137 8.19 -1.39 4.88
CA ALA A 137 8.91 -2.23 5.82
C ALA A 137 7.97 -3.13 6.63
N GLU A 138 8.36 -4.40 6.79
CA GLU A 138 7.62 -5.39 7.60
C GLU A 138 7.66 -5.09 9.11
N LYS A 139 8.62 -4.30 9.56
CA LYS A 139 8.75 -3.77 10.92
C LYS A 139 8.43 -2.27 10.93
N ARG A 140 7.99 -1.73 12.06
CA ARG A 140 7.77 -0.29 12.17
C ARG A 140 9.10 0.41 11.91
N LEU A 141 9.07 1.50 11.15
CA LEU A 141 10.24 2.35 11.04
C LEU A 141 10.47 2.96 12.43
N GLY A 142 11.52 2.51 13.13
CA GLY A 142 12.04 3.26 14.28
C GLY A 142 12.81 4.47 13.78
N GLU A 143 12.94 5.50 14.62
CA GLU A 143 13.88 6.60 14.34
C GLU A 143 15.28 5.99 14.08
N GLY A 144 15.78 6.10 12.84
CA GLY A 144 17.10 5.63 12.44
C GLY A 144 17.22 4.24 11.80
N SER A 145 16.15 3.60 11.31
CA SER A 145 16.24 2.25 10.72
C SER A 145 16.44 2.24 9.19
N THR A 146 17.49 1.54 8.73
CA THR A 146 17.85 1.32 7.31
C THR A 146 16.90 0.33 6.61
N ILE A 147 16.65 0.60 5.32
CA ILE A 147 15.61 0.00 4.47
C ILE A 147 15.98 -1.43 4.04
N LEU A 148 15.06 -2.39 4.20
CA LEU A 148 15.18 -3.72 3.61
C LEU A 148 14.34 -3.79 2.31
N MET A 149 15.02 -3.89 1.16
CA MET A 149 14.42 -4.14 -0.16
C MET A 149 13.98 -5.61 -0.29
N SER A 150 12.85 -6.01 0.30
CA SER A 150 12.32 -7.39 0.13
C SER A 150 11.10 -7.49 -0.79
N ALA A 151 10.44 -6.37 -1.13
CA ALA A 151 9.23 -6.39 -1.96
C ALA A 151 9.49 -6.48 -3.47
N GLU A 152 10.66 -6.05 -3.95
CA GLU A 152 10.96 -6.07 -5.40
C GLU A 152 11.18 -7.48 -5.95
N ARG A 153 11.65 -8.43 -5.12
CA ARG A 153 12.09 -9.73 -5.63
C ARG A 153 10.94 -10.72 -5.91
N LYS A 154 9.82 -10.64 -5.19
CA LYS A 154 8.69 -11.56 -5.41
C LYS A 154 7.77 -11.16 -6.56
N LEU A 155 7.57 -9.86 -6.79
CA LEU A 155 6.72 -9.39 -7.88
C LEU A 155 7.37 -9.58 -9.26
N LEU A 156 8.70 -9.44 -9.37
CA LEU A 156 9.38 -9.68 -10.65
C LEU A 156 9.41 -11.15 -11.07
N ASP A 157 9.49 -12.08 -10.11
CA ASP A 157 9.50 -13.53 -10.38
C ASP A 157 8.11 -14.04 -10.82
N GLU A 158 7.02 -13.46 -10.30
CA GLU A 158 5.64 -13.84 -10.68
C GLU A 158 5.19 -13.31 -12.05
N PHE A 159 5.84 -12.28 -12.60
CA PHE A 159 5.51 -11.70 -13.92
C PHE A 159 6.51 -12.04 -15.03
N SER A 160 7.56 -12.82 -14.72
CA SER A 160 8.58 -13.28 -15.68
C SER A 160 8.45 -14.78 -16.02
N SER A 161 7.31 -15.40 -15.67
CA SER A 161 7.02 -16.83 -15.93
C SER A 161 5.93 -16.99 -16.99
#